data_AF-A0A2V2RD10-F1
#
_entry.id   AF-A0A2V2RD10-F1
#
_cell.length_a   1.000
_cell.length_b   1.000
_cell.length_c   1.000
_cell.angle_alpha   90.00
_cell.angle_beta   90.00
_cell.angle_gamma   90.00
#
_symmetry.space_group_name_H-M   'P 1'
#
loop_
_entity.id
_entity.type
_entity.pdbx_description
1 polymer ?
#
loop_
_entity_poly.entity_id
_entity_poly.type
_entity_poly.pdbx_seq_one_letter_code
_entity_poly.pdbx_strand_id
1 'polypeptide(L)'
;MARSDSNRTDRLHVTETPDVSHIKNVDVVHETSDINVSAVLKFVLFLTLMTIAVFILMWALFRFYNSRAARTEPEPGPMALTEQERLPPEPRLQLAPGFAQEVAKSGPSPNPAALTDPAWEIKVLRQNWEDALQHGVRDQNGNMVGVPIDEAMKRVLQGNALPVRPNAGKPDDYVIAVPSAASSGRVPEKRLQ
;
A
#
# COMPACT_ATOMS: atom_id res chain seq x y z
N MET A 1 104.66 -15.55 -31.27
CA MET A 1 104.02 -16.72 -30.64
C MET A 1 102.63 -16.28 -30.23
N ALA A 2 101.61 -16.77 -30.93
CA ALA A 2 100.20 -16.43 -30.75
C ALA A 2 99.65 -17.08 -29.48
N ARG A 3 98.69 -16.42 -28.80
CA ARG A 3 97.60 -17.18 -28.17
C ARG A 3 96.31 -16.38 -28.11
N SER A 4 95.30 -17.05 -28.64
CA SER A 4 93.90 -16.70 -28.83
C SER A 4 93.09 -16.83 -27.53
N ASP A 5 91.84 -16.39 -27.66
CA ASP A 5 90.65 -16.80 -26.90
C ASP A 5 90.32 -16.02 -25.63
N SER A 6 89.07 -15.67 -25.32
CA SER A 6 87.82 -15.64 -26.08
C SER A 6 86.77 -14.99 -25.15
N ASN A 7 85.62 -14.68 -25.74
CA ASN A 7 84.30 -14.76 -25.11
C ASN A 7 83.72 -13.46 -24.51
N ARG A 8 83.14 -12.68 -25.42
CA ARG A 8 82.15 -11.63 -25.13
C ARG A 8 80.83 -12.34 -24.83
N THR A 9 80.43 -12.37 -23.56
CA THR A 9 79.12 -12.88 -23.16
C THR A 9 78.12 -11.73 -23.18
N ASP A 10 77.15 -11.82 -24.10
CA ASP A 10 75.97 -10.97 -24.16
C ASP A 10 75.20 -11.11 -22.85
N ARG A 11 75.26 -10.07 -22.01
CA ARG A 11 74.46 -9.99 -20.79
C ARG A 11 73.08 -9.48 -21.17
N LEU A 12 72.12 -10.41 -21.27
CA LEU A 12 70.70 -10.09 -21.29
C LEU A 12 70.39 -9.19 -20.07
N HIS A 13 69.96 -7.96 -20.34
CA HIS A 13 69.56 -7.03 -19.29
C HIS A 13 68.22 -7.48 -18.70
N VAL A 14 68.29 -8.31 -17.68
CA VAL A 14 67.14 -8.71 -16.85
C VAL A 14 66.74 -7.48 -16.04
N THR A 15 65.68 -6.77 -16.48
CA THR A 15 65.02 -5.75 -15.67
C THR A 15 64.04 -6.43 -14.74
N GLU A 16 64.56 -7.23 -13.80
CA GLU A 16 63.82 -7.56 -12.59
C GLU A 16 63.65 -6.25 -11.83
N THR A 17 62.45 -5.67 -11.86
CA THR A 17 62.10 -4.62 -10.92
C THR A 17 62.29 -5.21 -9.53
N PRO A 18 63.16 -4.63 -8.67
CA PRO A 18 63.41 -5.17 -7.35
C PRO A 18 62.07 -5.37 -6.63
N ASP A 19 61.83 -6.54 -6.05
CA ASP A 19 60.61 -6.81 -5.28
C ASP A 19 60.57 -5.85 -4.10
N VAL A 20 59.82 -4.75 -4.21
CA VAL A 20 59.73 -3.69 -3.19
C VAL A 20 58.73 -4.00 -2.07
N SER A 21 58.23 -5.23 -1.97
CA SER A 21 57.34 -5.64 -0.86
C SER A 21 57.97 -5.48 0.54
N HIS A 22 59.30 -5.38 0.60
CA HIS A 22 60.08 -5.12 1.81
C HIS A 22 60.21 -3.62 2.15
N ILE A 23 59.89 -2.71 1.24
CA ILE A 23 59.88 -1.26 1.49
C ILE A 23 58.57 -0.93 2.22
N LYS A 24 58.57 -1.18 3.54
CA LYS A 24 57.54 -0.70 4.44
C LYS A 24 58.04 0.59 5.08
N ASN A 25 57.29 1.67 4.93
CA ASN A 25 57.59 2.91 5.65
C ASN A 25 57.28 2.67 7.14
N VAL A 26 58.30 2.24 7.89
CA VAL A 26 58.21 1.88 9.32
C VAL A 26 57.76 3.05 10.19
N ASP A 27 57.88 4.28 9.68
CA ASP A 27 57.44 5.52 10.32
C ASP A 27 55.97 5.87 9.99
N VAL A 28 55.25 5.08 9.18
CA VAL A 28 53.78 5.17 9.07
C VAL A 28 53.17 4.50 10.30
N VAL A 29 53.34 5.16 11.43
CA VAL A 29 52.59 4.88 12.64
C VAL A 29 51.15 5.29 12.34
N HIS A 30 50.25 4.31 12.25
CA HIS A 30 48.83 4.61 12.24
C HIS A 30 48.54 5.32 13.56
N GLU A 31 48.05 6.56 13.51
CA GLU A 31 47.70 7.31 14.71
C GLU A 31 46.63 6.52 15.46
N THR A 32 47.03 5.88 16.55
CA THR A 32 46.14 5.10 17.39
C THR A 32 45.30 6.07 18.20
N SER A 33 44.19 6.48 17.58
CA SER A 33 43.03 7.16 18.18
C SER A 33 43.06 8.69 18.17
N ASP A 34 42.68 9.29 17.05
CA ASP A 34 42.26 10.71 16.95
C ASP A 34 40.89 10.97 17.64
N ILE A 35 40.32 9.96 18.32
CA ILE A 35 39.06 10.08 19.06
C ILE A 35 39.07 9.27 20.36
N ASN A 36 38.48 9.82 21.43
CA ASN A 36 38.42 9.15 22.73
C ASN A 36 37.23 8.17 22.76
N VAL A 37 37.51 6.89 22.44
CA VAL A 37 36.50 5.81 22.41
C VAL A 37 35.72 5.70 23.73
N SER A 38 36.41 5.86 24.86
CA SER A 38 35.77 5.78 26.18
C SER A 38 34.78 6.92 26.44
N ALA A 39 35.07 8.12 25.92
CA ALA A 39 34.17 9.27 26.01
C ALA A 39 32.95 9.09 25.12
N VAL A 40 33.12 8.60 23.90
CA VAL A 40 32.02 8.29 22.97
C VAL A 40 31.09 7.24 23.58
N LEU A 41 31.65 6.17 24.17
CA LEU A 41 30.84 5.09 24.74
C LEU A 41 30.04 5.55 25.95
N LYS A 42 30.63 6.38 26.84
CA LYS A 42 29.91 7.03 27.95
C LYS A 42 28.82 7.98 27.45
N PHE A 43 29.07 8.70 26.36
CA PHE A 43 28.08 9.62 25.77
C PHE A 43 26.86 8.86 25.24
N VAL A 44 27.06 7.75 24.51
CA VAL A 44 25.96 6.89 24.04
C VAL A 44 25.20 6.27 25.21
N LEU A 45 25.91 5.81 26.25
CA LEU A 45 25.27 5.28 27.45
C LEU A 45 24.41 6.35 28.16
N PHE A 46 24.91 7.57 28.27
CA PHE A 46 24.15 8.66 28.85
C PHE A 46 22.91 9.01 28.02
N LEU A 47 23.05 9.13 26.69
CA LEU A 47 21.93 9.40 25.79
C LEU A 47 20.84 8.33 25.86
N THR A 48 21.23 7.06 25.92
CA THR A 48 20.28 5.95 26.03
C THR A 48 19.54 5.98 27.35
N LEU A 49 20.23 6.21 28.48
CA LEU A 49 19.60 6.38 29.78
C LEU A 49 18.65 7.59 29.83
N MET A 50 19.05 8.72 29.23
CA MET A 50 18.20 9.92 29.15
C MET A 50 16.94 9.65 28.31
N THR A 51 17.06 8.93 27.20
CA THR A 51 15.92 8.51 26.37
C THR A 51 14.95 7.62 27.15
N ILE A 52 15.47 6.63 27.88
CA ILE A 52 14.65 5.76 28.75
C ILE A 52 13.96 6.61 29.83
N ALA A 53 14.66 7.57 30.44
CA ALA A 53 14.09 8.47 31.44
C ALA A 53 12.93 9.30 30.87
N VAL A 54 13.05 9.82 29.64
CA VAL A 54 11.96 10.55 28.97
C VAL A 54 10.75 9.63 28.73
N PHE A 55 10.96 8.38 28.31
CA PHE A 55 9.87 7.43 28.16
C PHE A 55 9.17 7.10 29.48
N ILE A 56 9.93 6.89 30.56
CA ILE A 56 9.38 6.67 31.90
C ILE A 56 8.59 7.90 32.36
N LEU A 57 9.13 9.10 32.15
CA LEU A 57 8.45 10.35 32.50
C LEU A 57 7.13 10.51 31.73
N MET A 58 7.14 10.25 30.42
CA MET A 58 5.95 10.31 29.57
C MET A 58 4.90 9.27 30.01
N TRP A 59 5.33 8.03 30.31
CA TRP A 59 4.46 6.99 30.82
C TRP A 59 3.82 7.38 32.16
N ALA A 60 4.62 7.92 33.08
CA ALA A 60 4.13 8.37 34.39
C ALA A 60 3.14 9.54 34.26
N LEU A 61 3.46 10.53 33.40
CA LEU A 61 2.61 11.68 33.15
C LEU A 61 1.30 11.28 32.46
N PHE A 62 1.34 10.36 31.49
CA PHE A 62 0.14 9.80 30.87
C PHE A 62 -0.74 9.10 31.90
N ARG A 63 -0.15 8.26 32.77
CA ARG A 63 -0.88 7.59 33.85
C ARG A 63 -1.48 8.58 34.85
N PHE A 64 -0.74 9.63 35.19
CA PHE A 64 -1.22 10.70 36.07
C PHE A 64 -2.42 11.44 35.46
N TYR A 65 -2.31 11.90 34.20
CA TYR A 65 -3.39 12.60 33.52
C TYR A 65 -4.60 11.71 33.27
N ASN A 66 -4.40 10.46 32.87
CA ASN A 66 -5.51 9.52 32.67
C ASN A 66 -6.25 9.24 34.00
N SER A 67 -5.51 9.09 35.11
CA SER A 67 -6.14 8.95 36.42
C SER A 67 -6.87 10.21 36.88
N ARG A 68 -6.45 11.40 36.44
CA ARG A 68 -7.16 12.66 36.74
C ARG A 68 -8.38 12.85 35.83
N ALA A 69 -8.26 12.53 34.54
CA ALA A 69 -9.35 12.56 33.57
C ALA A 69 -10.49 11.64 34.00
N ALA A 70 -10.19 10.38 34.34
CA ALA A 70 -11.19 9.42 34.83
C ALA A 70 -11.94 9.87 36.10
N ARG A 71 -11.34 10.76 36.90
CA ARG A 71 -11.98 11.34 38.11
C ARG A 71 -12.74 12.63 37.82
N THR A 72 -12.45 13.29 36.70
CA THR A 72 -12.99 14.61 36.33
C THR A 72 -14.03 14.50 35.22
N GLU A 73 -14.00 13.43 34.44
CA GLU A 73 -15.00 13.14 33.41
C GLU A 73 -16.38 13.04 34.07
N PRO A 74 -17.31 13.95 33.71
CA PRO A 74 -18.71 13.78 34.09
C PRO A 74 -19.20 12.47 33.50
N GLU A 75 -19.97 11.69 34.27
CA GLU A 75 -20.64 10.53 33.69
C GLU A 75 -21.42 10.95 32.44
N PRO A 76 -21.37 10.17 31.34
CA PRO A 76 -22.08 10.48 30.12
C PRO A 76 -23.53 10.83 30.46
N GLY A 77 -23.93 12.06 30.11
CA GLY A 77 -25.28 12.53 30.42
C GLY A 77 -26.34 11.60 29.83
N PRO A 78 -27.59 11.64 30.32
CA PRO A 78 -28.65 10.73 29.87
C PRO A 78 -29.01 10.84 28.37
N MET A 79 -28.49 11.86 27.67
CA MET A 79 -28.60 12.04 26.21
C MET A 79 -27.28 11.79 25.46
N ALA A 80 -26.24 11.29 26.14
CA ALA A 80 -25.00 10.90 25.50
C ALA A 80 -25.28 9.65 24.64
N LEU A 81 -25.25 9.84 23.33
CA LEU A 81 -25.35 8.75 22.36
C LEU A 81 -24.29 7.70 22.67
N THR A 82 -24.71 6.45 22.71
CA THR A 82 -23.81 5.30 22.84
C THR A 82 -22.78 5.30 21.69
N GLU A 83 -21.63 4.66 21.90
CA GLU A 83 -20.59 4.53 20.86
C GLU A 83 -21.17 4.00 19.54
N GLN A 84 -22.16 3.08 19.59
CA GLN A 84 -22.87 2.58 18.43
C GLN A 84 -23.78 3.61 17.75
N GLU A 85 -24.44 4.49 18.51
CA GLU A 85 -25.35 5.53 17.99
C GLU A 85 -24.61 6.76 17.45
N ARG A 86 -23.35 6.97 17.85
CA ARG A 86 -22.46 7.98 17.24
C ARG A 86 -22.00 7.61 15.83
N LEU A 87 -22.15 6.35 15.45
CA LEU A 87 -21.76 5.91 14.12
C LEU A 87 -22.82 6.38 13.11
N PRO A 88 -22.39 6.83 11.91
CA PRO A 88 -23.32 7.16 10.84
C PRO A 88 -24.28 6.00 10.56
N PRO A 89 -25.54 6.29 10.21
CA PRO A 89 -26.47 5.27 9.74
C PRO A 89 -25.86 4.51 8.56
N GLU A 90 -26.17 3.21 8.44
CA GLU A 90 -25.71 2.36 7.33
C GLU A 90 -26.24 2.91 5.99
N PRO A 91 -25.47 2.87 4.87
CA PRO A 91 -24.19 2.17 4.65
C PRO A 91 -22.96 2.97 5.10
N ARG A 92 -22.09 2.34 5.90
CA ARG A 92 -20.88 2.97 6.45
C ARG A 92 -19.74 2.97 5.43
N LEU A 93 -18.79 3.91 5.59
CA LEU A 93 -17.55 3.89 4.83
C LEU A 93 -16.78 2.59 5.12
N GLN A 94 -16.18 1.99 4.09
CA GLN A 94 -15.22 0.89 4.25
C GLN A 94 -14.16 1.32 5.29
N LEU A 95 -13.84 0.45 6.26
CA LEU A 95 -12.99 0.67 7.45
C LEU A 95 -13.68 1.27 8.70
N ALA A 96 -14.95 1.67 8.64
CA ALA A 96 -15.66 2.09 9.84
C ALA A 96 -15.93 0.88 10.77
N PRO A 97 -15.81 1.05 12.10
CA PRO A 97 -16.19 0.02 13.05
C PRO A 97 -17.64 -0.43 12.78
N GLY A 98 -17.84 -1.70 12.43
CA GLY A 98 -19.14 -2.30 12.10
C GLY A 98 -19.34 -2.72 10.64
N PHE A 99 -18.58 -2.19 9.68
CA PHE A 99 -18.63 -2.68 8.29
C PHE A 99 -18.20 -4.16 8.20
N ALA A 100 -17.15 -4.54 8.93
CA ALA A 100 -16.75 -5.93 9.19
C ALA A 100 -17.91 -6.86 9.58
N GLN A 101 -18.83 -6.35 10.41
CA GLN A 101 -19.93 -7.14 10.94
C GLN A 101 -21.05 -7.32 9.91
N GLU A 102 -21.23 -6.36 9.01
CA GLU A 102 -22.14 -6.46 7.86
C GLU A 102 -21.59 -7.37 6.76
N VAL A 103 -20.27 -7.29 6.47
CA VAL A 103 -19.57 -8.22 5.58
C VAL A 103 -19.68 -9.66 6.11
N ALA A 104 -19.57 -9.86 7.43
CA ALA A 104 -19.75 -11.17 8.05
C ALA A 104 -21.21 -11.68 8.01
N LYS A 105 -22.22 -10.79 7.92
CA LYS A 105 -23.63 -11.17 7.75
C LYS A 105 -23.98 -11.50 6.30
N SER A 106 -23.33 -10.83 5.35
CA SER A 106 -23.62 -10.93 3.91
C SER A 106 -22.73 -11.94 3.17
N GLY A 107 -21.66 -12.42 3.80
CA GLY A 107 -20.74 -13.41 3.24
C GLY A 107 -20.35 -14.50 4.24
N PRO A 108 -19.51 -15.46 3.83
CA PRO A 108 -18.97 -16.48 4.73
C PRO A 108 -18.23 -15.80 5.89
N SER A 109 -18.67 -16.03 7.12
CA SER A 109 -18.04 -15.47 8.31
C SER A 109 -16.54 -15.83 8.29
N PRO A 110 -15.63 -14.83 8.42
CA PRO A 110 -14.21 -15.09 8.31
C PRO A 110 -13.75 -15.99 9.47
N ASN A 111 -12.79 -16.87 9.19
CA ASN A 111 -12.04 -17.57 10.24
C ASN A 111 -11.35 -16.52 11.14
N PRO A 112 -11.26 -16.72 12.46
CA PRO A 112 -10.68 -15.74 13.38
C PRO A 112 -9.22 -15.34 13.04
N ALA A 113 -8.48 -16.20 12.34
CA ALA A 113 -7.14 -15.89 11.84
C ALA A 113 -7.12 -14.83 10.73
N ALA A 114 -8.20 -14.70 9.94
CA ALA A 114 -8.32 -13.71 8.87
C ALA A 114 -8.47 -12.28 9.42
N LEU A 115 -8.94 -12.12 10.66
CA LEU A 115 -9.07 -10.80 11.33
C LEU A 115 -7.72 -10.11 11.56
N THR A 116 -6.61 -10.83 11.45
CA THR A 116 -5.25 -10.30 11.64
C THR A 116 -4.76 -9.50 10.43
N ASP A 117 -5.31 -9.74 9.24
CA ASP A 117 -4.94 -9.04 8.01
C ASP A 117 -5.81 -7.79 7.84
N PRO A 118 -5.26 -6.56 7.82
CA PRO A 118 -6.05 -5.35 7.65
C PRO A 118 -6.87 -5.31 6.36
N ALA A 119 -6.54 -6.12 5.36
CA ALA A 119 -7.26 -6.20 4.08
C ALA A 119 -8.25 -7.39 3.98
N TRP A 120 -8.57 -8.06 5.08
CA TRP A 120 -9.40 -9.27 5.05
C TRP A 120 -10.81 -9.02 4.47
N GLU A 121 -11.41 -7.85 4.73
CA GLU A 121 -12.73 -7.47 4.22
C GLU A 121 -12.75 -7.44 2.68
N ILE A 122 -11.66 -6.95 2.06
CA ILE A 122 -11.51 -6.88 0.61
C ILE A 122 -11.42 -8.28 0.01
N LYS A 123 -10.80 -9.23 0.71
CA LYS A 123 -10.69 -10.63 0.25
C LYS A 123 -12.05 -11.31 0.22
N VAL A 124 -12.86 -11.11 1.26
CA VAL A 124 -14.23 -11.67 1.31
C VAL A 124 -15.10 -11.06 0.20
N LEU A 125 -15.02 -9.75 -0.01
CA LEU A 125 -15.76 -9.08 -1.07
C LEU A 125 -15.35 -9.60 -2.46
N ARG A 126 -14.04 -9.78 -2.69
CA ARG A 126 -13.50 -10.36 -3.92
C ARG A 126 -14.03 -11.78 -4.16
N GLN A 127 -14.05 -12.63 -3.14
CA GLN A 127 -14.58 -13.98 -3.24
C GLN A 127 -16.07 -13.98 -3.62
N ASN A 128 -16.85 -13.11 -2.99
CA ASN A 128 -18.28 -12.98 -3.32
C ASN A 128 -18.49 -12.51 -4.78
N TRP A 129 -17.68 -11.57 -5.25
CA TRP A 129 -17.73 -11.12 -6.64
C TRP A 129 -17.28 -12.21 -7.62
N GLU A 130 -16.23 -12.95 -7.30
CA GLU A 130 -15.78 -14.10 -8.10
C GLU A 130 -16.87 -15.18 -8.19
N ASP A 131 -17.54 -15.49 -7.08
CA ASP A 131 -18.66 -16.44 -7.06
C ASP A 131 -19.84 -15.95 -7.92
N ALA A 132 -20.21 -14.67 -7.80
CA ALA A 132 -21.25 -14.06 -8.62
C ALA A 132 -20.89 -14.04 -10.12
N LEU A 133 -19.61 -13.87 -10.46
CA LEU A 133 -19.13 -13.91 -11.85
C LEU A 133 -19.20 -15.33 -12.44
N GLN A 134 -18.88 -16.34 -11.64
CA GLN A 134 -18.85 -17.74 -12.06
C GLN A 134 -20.25 -18.38 -12.09
N HIS A 135 -21.06 -18.14 -11.08
CA HIS A 135 -22.34 -18.84 -10.86
C HIS A 135 -23.57 -17.97 -11.13
N GLY A 136 -23.39 -16.66 -11.32
CA GLY A 136 -24.49 -15.71 -11.48
C GLY A 136 -25.07 -15.29 -10.13
N VAL A 137 -25.65 -14.08 -10.09
CA VAL A 137 -26.29 -13.54 -8.88
C VAL A 137 -27.60 -14.29 -8.62
N ARG A 138 -27.83 -14.74 -7.38
CA ARG A 138 -29.09 -15.37 -6.95
C ARG A 138 -29.92 -14.43 -6.10
N ASP A 139 -31.23 -14.45 -6.28
CA ASP A 139 -32.21 -13.77 -5.41
C ASP A 139 -32.33 -14.50 -4.06
N GLN A 140 -32.97 -13.88 -3.07
CA GLN A 140 -33.31 -14.47 -1.77
C GLN A 140 -34.11 -15.78 -1.91
N ASN A 141 -34.84 -15.93 -3.01
CA ASN A 141 -35.62 -17.12 -3.36
C ASN A 141 -34.80 -18.22 -4.07
N GLY A 142 -33.49 -18.03 -4.25
CA GLY A 142 -32.59 -18.98 -4.92
C GLY A 142 -32.61 -18.93 -6.45
N ASN A 143 -33.43 -18.07 -7.05
CA ASN A 143 -33.53 -17.91 -8.50
C ASN A 143 -32.35 -17.10 -9.05
N MET A 144 -31.80 -17.50 -10.20
CA MET A 144 -30.72 -16.75 -10.86
C MET A 144 -31.27 -15.45 -11.47
N VAL A 145 -30.77 -14.31 -11.00
CA VAL A 145 -31.10 -12.96 -11.51
C VAL A 145 -30.04 -12.47 -12.50
N GLY A 146 -28.81 -12.98 -12.40
CA GLY A 146 -27.70 -12.67 -13.30
C GLY A 146 -27.24 -13.89 -14.10
N VAL A 147 -26.90 -13.69 -15.39
CA VAL A 147 -26.33 -14.73 -16.25
C VAL A 147 -24.80 -14.73 -16.08
N PRO A 148 -24.14 -15.88 -15.85
CA PRO A 148 -22.69 -15.98 -15.81
C PRO A 148 -22.03 -15.46 -17.08
N ILE A 149 -20.81 -14.91 -16.97
CA ILE A 149 -20.12 -14.30 -18.12
C ILE A 149 -19.95 -15.29 -19.28
N ASP A 150 -19.59 -16.54 -18.99
CA ASP A 150 -19.42 -17.57 -20.02
C ASP A 150 -20.71 -17.87 -20.76
N GLU A 151 -21.83 -17.90 -20.05
CA GLU A 151 -23.15 -18.06 -20.67
C GLU A 151 -23.55 -16.84 -21.46
N ALA A 152 -23.28 -15.63 -20.94
CA ALA A 152 -23.56 -14.40 -21.64
C ALA A 152 -22.78 -14.33 -22.97
N MET A 153 -21.49 -14.68 -22.95
CA MET A 153 -20.66 -14.78 -24.16
C MET A 153 -21.24 -15.78 -25.15
N LYS A 154 -21.61 -16.99 -24.70
CA LYS A 154 -22.24 -18.01 -25.55
C LYS A 154 -23.52 -17.51 -26.20
N ARG A 155 -24.40 -16.84 -25.44
CA ARG A 155 -25.68 -16.30 -25.95
C ARG A 155 -25.46 -15.20 -27.00
N VAL A 156 -24.45 -14.35 -26.81
CA VAL A 156 -24.07 -13.32 -27.80
C VAL A 156 -23.55 -13.97 -29.08
N LEU A 157 -22.69 -14.99 -28.97
CA LEU A 157 -22.14 -15.71 -30.12
C LEU A 157 -23.18 -16.56 -30.86
N GLN A 158 -24.20 -17.08 -30.18
CA GLN A 158 -25.28 -17.90 -30.74
C GLN A 158 -26.32 -17.09 -31.55
N GLY A 159 -26.18 -15.76 -31.65
CA GLY A 159 -26.97 -14.94 -32.58
C GLY A 159 -27.97 -13.99 -31.92
N ASN A 160 -28.04 -13.92 -30.59
CA ASN A 160 -28.67 -12.78 -29.91
C ASN A 160 -27.70 -11.60 -29.90
N ALA A 161 -27.40 -11.08 -31.10
CA ALA A 161 -26.61 -9.88 -31.26
C ALA A 161 -27.26 -8.74 -30.48
N LEU A 162 -26.42 -8.01 -29.73
CA LEU A 162 -26.82 -6.73 -29.15
C LEU A 162 -27.36 -5.87 -30.29
N PRO A 163 -28.60 -5.35 -30.20
CA PRO A 163 -29.18 -4.59 -31.30
C PRO A 163 -28.26 -3.41 -31.61
N VAL A 164 -27.66 -3.42 -32.79
CA VAL A 164 -26.94 -2.27 -33.32
C VAL A 164 -27.97 -1.15 -33.42
N ARG A 165 -27.71 -0.03 -32.74
CA ARG A 165 -28.52 1.18 -32.88
C ARG A 165 -28.62 1.48 -34.38
N PRO A 166 -29.81 1.53 -35.00
CA PRO A 166 -29.89 1.95 -36.38
C PRO A 166 -29.31 3.36 -36.44
N ASN A 167 -28.34 3.58 -37.34
CA ASN A 167 -27.70 4.88 -37.55
C ASN A 167 -28.76 5.97 -37.64
N ALA A 168 -28.87 6.79 -36.60
CA ALA A 168 -29.74 7.95 -36.59
C ALA A 168 -28.93 9.16 -37.06
N GLY A 169 -29.21 9.58 -38.30
CA GLY A 169 -28.93 10.94 -38.77
C GLY A 169 -27.64 11.14 -39.57
N LYS A 170 -27.77 11.77 -40.74
CA LYS A 170 -26.66 12.27 -41.57
C LYS A 170 -25.78 13.26 -40.79
N PRO A 171 -24.50 13.45 -41.15
CA PRO A 171 -23.53 14.26 -40.41
C PRO A 171 -23.80 15.78 -40.39
N ASP A 172 -24.91 16.24 -40.97
CA ASP A 172 -25.13 17.64 -41.31
C ASP A 172 -25.91 18.40 -40.21
N ASP A 173 -26.41 17.69 -39.18
CA ASP A 173 -27.36 18.22 -38.19
C ASP A 173 -26.72 18.56 -36.82
N TYR A 174 -25.38 18.69 -36.76
CA TYR A 174 -24.63 19.07 -35.54
C TYR A 174 -24.62 20.58 -35.26
N VAL A 175 -25.68 21.31 -35.60
CA VAL A 175 -25.82 22.70 -35.14
C VAL A 175 -26.31 22.68 -33.70
N ILE A 176 -25.35 22.52 -32.78
CA ILE A 176 -25.37 22.87 -31.35
C ILE A 176 -26.78 22.87 -30.72
N ALA A 177 -27.34 21.67 -30.49
CA ALA A 177 -28.51 21.52 -29.64
C ALA A 177 -28.05 21.58 -28.17
N VAL A 178 -28.04 22.78 -27.59
CA VAL A 178 -27.83 22.95 -26.15
C VAL A 178 -29.03 22.37 -25.38
N PRO A 179 -28.81 21.48 -24.40
CA PRO A 179 -29.90 20.95 -23.60
C PRO A 179 -30.57 22.09 -22.81
N SER A 180 -31.89 22.20 -22.95
CA SER A 180 -32.67 23.15 -22.16
C SER A 180 -32.52 22.83 -20.67
N ALA A 181 -32.26 23.83 -19.83
CA ALA A 181 -31.97 23.64 -18.40
C ALA A 181 -33.13 23.00 -17.61
N ALA A 182 -34.32 22.91 -18.21
CA ALA A 182 -35.49 22.24 -17.64
C ALA A 182 -35.73 20.82 -18.22
N SER A 183 -34.93 20.37 -19.19
CA SER A 183 -35.07 19.06 -19.82
C SER A 183 -34.16 18.06 -19.13
N SER A 184 -34.73 16.96 -18.64
CA SER A 184 -34.01 15.80 -18.06
C SER A 184 -33.13 15.05 -19.09
N GLY A 185 -32.61 15.74 -20.11
CA GLY A 185 -31.74 15.21 -21.16
C GLY A 185 -32.44 14.38 -22.23
N ARG A 186 -33.79 14.39 -22.29
CA ARG A 186 -34.54 13.49 -23.18
C ARG A 186 -34.97 14.10 -24.51
N VAL A 187 -35.00 15.43 -24.63
CA VAL A 187 -35.39 16.11 -25.87
C VAL A 187 -34.46 17.31 -26.11
N PRO A 188 -33.75 17.37 -27.25
CA PRO A 188 -33.06 18.57 -27.69
C PRO A 188 -34.08 19.60 -28.21
N GLU A 189 -33.95 20.86 -27.80
CA GLU A 189 -34.80 21.95 -28.29
C GLU A 189 -34.23 22.51 -29.60
N LYS A 190 -35.04 22.51 -30.66
CA LYS A 190 -34.64 23.04 -31.97
C LYS A 190 -34.98 24.53 -32.05
N ARG A 191 -33.99 25.40 -31.86
CA ARG A 191 -34.17 26.84 -32.12
C ARG A 191 -33.99 27.13 -33.61
N LEU A 192 -35.03 27.64 -34.24
CA LEU A 192 -34.95 28.26 -35.55
C LEU A 192 -34.34 29.66 -35.37
N GLN A 193 -33.31 29.97 -36.15
CA GLN A 193 -32.82 31.34 -36.36
C GLN A 193 -33.60 31.99 -37.50
#